data_AF-A0A968ZHH7-F1
#
_entry.id   AF-A0A968ZHH7-F1
#
_cell.length_a   1.000
_cell.length_b   1.000
_cell.length_c   1.000
_cell.angle_alpha   90.00
_cell.angle_beta   90.00
_cell.angle_gamma   90.00
#
_symmetry.space_group_name_H-M   'P 1'
#
loop_
_entity.id
_entity.type
_entity.pdbx_description
1 polymer ?
#
loop_
_entity_poly.entity_id
_entity_poly.type
_entity_poly.pdbx_seq_one_letter_code
_entity_poly.pdbx_strand_id
1 'polypeptide(L)'
;MSALRKLASQAAIYGLSSILGRMLNYLLVPLYTSVFTSPEQYGLITELYAYAAFFNIIYTLGMETTYFRFASRQGQRQGEFIALPCLSVVGRVSVFFSLGFWIYSDQVASFMGYAGQGHLIRWMALILALDAVMALPFAKLRLQGRATRFAALRLTNIGLTIGLNLAFLLLVPWLGQRGGWAAFTAFYDPARQVEYVLLANLVASAVLPLLLRQRTWGG
;
A
#
# COMPACT_ATOMS: atom_id res chain seq x y z
N MET A 1 10.42 -26.97 -19.64
CA MET A 1 11.54 -26.33 -18.89
C MET A 1 11.89 -27.21 -17.70
N SER A 2 13.18 -27.40 -17.37
CA SER A 2 13.57 -28.15 -16.16
C SER A 2 13.03 -27.44 -14.90
N ALA A 3 12.73 -28.22 -13.85
CA ALA A 3 12.25 -27.68 -12.58
C ALA A 3 13.20 -26.59 -12.02
N LEU A 4 14.51 -26.78 -12.22
CA LEU A 4 15.57 -25.86 -11.85
C LEU A 4 15.48 -24.53 -12.61
N ARG A 5 15.19 -24.56 -13.92
CA ARG A 5 14.99 -23.35 -14.74
C ARG A 5 13.70 -22.60 -14.35
N LYS A 6 12.64 -23.32 -13.96
CA LYS A 6 11.38 -22.73 -13.49
C LYS A 6 11.57 -22.02 -12.13
N LEU A 7 12.27 -22.66 -11.20
CA LEU A 7 12.64 -22.09 -9.90
C LEU A 7 13.49 -20.83 -10.05
N ALA A 8 14.55 -20.89 -10.87
CA ALA A 8 15.42 -19.74 -11.13
C ALA A 8 14.65 -18.56 -11.74
N SER A 9 13.75 -18.82 -12.70
CA SER A 9 12.92 -17.79 -13.33
C SER A 9 11.93 -17.15 -12.33
N GLN A 10 11.27 -17.95 -11.49
CA GLN A 10 10.36 -17.42 -10.48
C GLN A 10 11.10 -16.61 -9.42
N ALA A 11 12.23 -17.11 -8.92
CA ALA A 11 13.08 -16.39 -7.96
C ALA A 11 13.57 -15.05 -8.53
N ALA A 12 13.99 -15.03 -9.80
CA ALA A 12 14.38 -13.80 -10.48
C ALA A 12 13.23 -12.80 -10.56
N ILE A 13 12.02 -13.23 -10.95
CA ILE A 13 10.87 -12.32 -11.06
C ILE A 13 10.45 -11.77 -9.68
N TYR A 14 10.35 -12.62 -8.66
CA TYR A 14 9.99 -12.18 -7.30
C TYR A 14 11.07 -11.27 -6.69
N GLY A 15 12.34 -11.63 -6.84
CA GLY A 15 13.47 -10.85 -6.34
C GLY A 15 13.61 -9.52 -7.06
N LEU A 16 13.59 -9.53 -8.39
CA LEU A 16 13.73 -8.34 -9.22
C LEU A 16 12.57 -7.36 -9.00
N SER A 17 11.32 -7.83 -8.91
CA SER A 17 10.18 -6.96 -8.61
C SER A 17 10.27 -6.34 -7.21
N SER A 18 10.81 -7.07 -6.22
CA SER A 18 11.06 -6.54 -4.88
C SER A 18 12.17 -5.48 -4.87
N ILE A 19 13.29 -5.75 -5.54
CA ILE A 19 14.44 -4.82 -5.63
C ILE A 19 14.05 -3.57 -6.40
N LEU A 20 13.47 -3.71 -7.59
CA LEU A 20 12.98 -2.58 -8.40
C LEU A 20 11.99 -1.73 -7.59
N GLY A 21 11.06 -2.37 -6.88
CA GLY A 21 10.12 -1.67 -6.03
C GLY A 21 10.79 -0.82 -4.95
N ARG A 22 11.84 -1.34 -4.30
CA ARG A 22 12.62 -0.58 -3.30
C ARG A 22 13.41 0.56 -3.92
N MET A 23 14.06 0.31 -5.06
CA MET A 23 14.83 1.33 -5.78
C MET A 23 13.94 2.50 -6.23
N LEU A 24 12.77 2.19 -6.77
CA LEU A 24 11.80 3.19 -7.20
C LEU A 24 11.26 4.03 -6.03
N ASN A 25 11.01 3.42 -4.87
CA ASN A 25 10.65 4.18 -3.66
C ASN A 25 11.81 5.04 -3.14
N TYR A 26 13.04 4.54 -3.22
CA TYR A 26 14.22 5.32 -2.79
C TYR A 26 14.41 6.57 -3.66
N LEU A 27 14.06 6.53 -4.95
CA LEU A 27 14.08 7.69 -5.84
C LEU A 27 13.06 8.77 -5.46
N LEU A 28 12.05 8.47 -4.65
CA LEU A 28 11.16 9.49 -4.09
C LEU A 28 11.81 10.30 -2.96
N VAL A 29 12.88 9.80 -2.34
CA VAL A 29 13.54 10.51 -1.23
C VAL A 29 14.11 11.87 -1.67
N PRO A 30 14.92 11.97 -2.75
CA PRO A 30 15.40 13.27 -3.24
C PRO A 30 14.25 14.22 -3.61
N LEU A 31 13.19 13.68 -4.20
CA LEU A 31 11.99 14.45 -4.55
C LEU A 31 11.36 15.05 -3.29
N TYR A 32 11.06 14.21 -2.30
CA TYR A 32 10.48 14.63 -1.03
C TYR A 32 11.36 15.68 -0.34
N THR A 33 12.67 15.45 -0.25
CA THR A 33 13.59 16.42 0.37
C THR A 33 13.69 17.75 -0.38
N SER A 34 13.37 17.77 -1.69
CA SER A 34 13.36 19.00 -2.49
C SER A 34 12.03 19.76 -2.45
N VAL A 35 10.91 19.06 -2.26
CA VAL A 35 9.55 19.63 -2.30
C VAL A 35 9.07 20.02 -0.90
N PHE A 36 9.39 19.24 0.13
CA PHE A 36 9.01 19.56 1.50
C PHE A 36 9.89 20.69 2.03
N THR A 37 9.30 21.89 2.14
CA THR A 37 9.99 23.11 2.59
C THR A 37 10.37 23.06 4.08
N SER A 38 9.70 22.21 4.88
CA SER A 38 10.04 22.01 6.30
C SER A 38 10.46 20.57 6.60
N PRO A 39 11.56 20.37 7.37
CA PRO A 39 11.96 19.05 7.86
C PRO A 39 10.87 18.34 8.68
N GLU A 40 10.00 19.12 9.33
CA GLU A 40 8.88 18.61 10.14
C GLU A 40 7.87 17.80 9.31
N GLN A 41 7.55 18.24 8.08
CA GLN A 41 6.59 17.53 7.22
C GLN A 41 7.13 16.17 6.75
N TYR A 42 8.42 16.13 6.38
CA TYR A 42 9.08 14.89 5.98
C TYR A 42 9.30 13.95 7.18
N GLY A 43 9.60 14.52 8.36
CA GLY A 43 9.69 13.78 9.62
C GLY A 43 8.37 13.08 9.97
N LEU A 44 7.26 13.81 9.88
CA LEU A 44 5.92 13.28 10.13
C LEU A 44 5.60 12.09 9.18
N ILE A 45 5.88 12.21 7.88
CA ILE A 45 5.67 11.12 6.92
C ILE A 45 6.46 9.88 7.34
N THR A 46 7.74 10.07 7.66
CA THR A 46 8.64 8.99 8.07
C THR A 46 8.14 8.31 9.34
N GLU A 47 7.70 9.08 10.32
CA GLU A 47 7.12 8.59 11.58
C GLU A 47 5.82 7.81 11.35
N LEU A 48 4.90 8.34 10.54
CA LEU A 48 3.66 7.66 10.19
C LEU A 48 3.92 6.32 9.50
N TYR A 49 4.86 6.26 8.55
CA TYR A 49 5.21 4.99 7.88
C TYR A 49 5.95 4.01 8.80
N ALA A 50 6.68 4.49 9.81
CA ALA A 50 7.26 3.62 10.84
C ALA A 50 6.16 2.96 11.70
N TYR A 51 5.17 3.73 12.16
CA TYR A 51 4.00 3.16 12.83
C TYR A 51 3.19 2.25 11.92
N ALA A 52 3.05 2.60 10.63
CA ALA A 52 2.37 1.76 9.66
C ALA A 52 3.00 0.36 9.56
N ALA A 53 4.33 0.28 9.53
CA ALA A 53 5.04 -1.00 9.51
C ALA A 53 4.72 -1.86 10.75
N PHE A 54 4.65 -1.25 11.93
CA PHE A 54 4.27 -1.94 13.16
C PHE A 54 2.80 -2.39 13.13
N PHE A 55 1.87 -1.49 12.81
CA PHE A 55 0.45 -1.82 12.77
C PHE A 55 0.09 -2.81 11.67
N ASN A 56 0.83 -2.87 10.57
CA ASN A 56 0.61 -3.86 9.51
C ASN A 56 0.74 -5.30 10.04
N ILE A 57 1.65 -5.54 10.99
CA ILE A 57 1.80 -6.84 11.68
C ILE A 57 0.51 -7.17 12.45
N ILE A 58 -0.05 -6.20 13.16
CA ILE A 58 -1.28 -6.33 13.93
C ILE A 58 -2.48 -6.54 13.00
N TYR A 59 -2.61 -5.75 11.94
CA TYR A 59 -3.70 -5.85 10.98
C TYR A 59 -3.72 -7.19 10.25
N THR A 60 -2.54 -7.70 9.91
CA THR A 60 -2.40 -8.98 9.16
C THR A 60 -2.48 -10.19 10.08
N LEU A 61 -2.16 -10.07 11.38
CA LEU A 61 -2.07 -11.15 12.39
C LEU A 61 -1.30 -12.39 11.91
N GLY A 62 -0.33 -12.24 11.01
CA GLY A 62 0.38 -13.38 10.42
C GLY A 62 -0.54 -14.36 9.68
N MET A 63 -1.74 -13.95 9.26
CA MET A 63 -2.67 -14.82 8.56
C MET A 63 -2.13 -15.26 7.19
N GLU A 64 -1.22 -14.49 6.58
CA GLU A 64 -0.51 -14.92 5.37
C GLU A 64 0.36 -16.17 5.58
N THR A 65 1.08 -16.27 6.70
CA THR A 65 1.95 -17.42 7.01
C THR A 65 1.12 -18.61 7.43
N THR A 66 0.06 -18.38 8.20
CA THR A 66 -0.95 -19.39 8.57
C THR A 66 -1.56 -20.00 7.32
N TYR A 67 -2.05 -19.15 6.42
CA TYR A 67 -2.59 -19.57 5.13
C TYR A 67 -1.56 -20.39 4.33
N PHE A 68 -0.33 -19.89 4.20
CA PHE A 68 0.73 -20.59 3.48
C PHE A 68 1.00 -22.00 4.04
N ARG A 69 1.10 -22.12 5.37
CA ARG A 69 1.38 -23.38 6.05
C ARG A 69 0.27 -24.42 5.84
N PHE A 70 -0.99 -24.02 5.98
CA PHE A 70 -2.10 -24.95 5.85
C PHE A 70 -2.41 -25.28 4.38
N ALA A 71 -2.41 -24.29 3.49
CA ALA A 71 -2.68 -24.50 2.07
C ALA A 71 -1.59 -25.33 1.38
N SER A 72 -0.33 -25.27 1.85
CA SER A 72 0.76 -26.10 1.31
C SER A 72 0.65 -27.58 1.68
N ARG A 73 0.03 -27.92 2.82
CA ARG A 73 -0.08 -29.31 3.31
C ARG A 73 -1.29 -30.07 2.75
N GLN A 74 -2.33 -29.34 2.38
CA GLN A 74 -3.66 -29.89 2.11
C GLN A 74 -4.03 -29.94 0.61
N GLY A 75 -3.13 -29.50 -0.27
CA GLY A 75 -3.37 -29.41 -1.71
C GLY A 75 -4.28 -28.23 -2.11
N GLN A 76 -4.31 -27.90 -3.40
CA GLN A 76 -4.92 -26.66 -3.92
C GLN A 76 -6.40 -26.48 -3.54
N ARG A 77 -7.23 -27.54 -3.57
CA ARG A 77 -8.69 -27.45 -3.26
C ARG A 77 -8.97 -27.06 -1.82
N GLN A 78 -8.25 -27.64 -0.86
CA GLN A 78 -8.41 -27.29 0.56
C GLN A 78 -7.76 -25.93 0.89
N GLY A 79 -6.71 -25.55 0.15
CA GLY A 79 -6.13 -24.21 0.22
C GLY A 79 -7.13 -23.08 -0.13
N GLU A 80 -8.14 -23.33 -0.97
CA GLU A 80 -9.20 -22.33 -1.21
C GLU A 80 -10.20 -22.23 -0.06
N PHE A 81 -10.51 -23.36 0.58
CA PHE A 81 -11.38 -23.39 1.75
C PHE A 81 -10.82 -22.59 2.93
N ILE A 82 -9.49 -22.61 3.12
CA ILE A 82 -8.82 -21.88 4.21
C ILE A 82 -8.64 -20.39 3.90
N ALA A 83 -8.63 -19.99 2.63
CA ALA A 83 -8.46 -18.59 2.22
C ALA A 83 -9.59 -17.70 2.77
N LEU A 84 -10.85 -18.14 2.67
CA LEU A 84 -11.99 -17.32 3.05
C LEU A 84 -12.05 -17.05 4.57
N PRO A 85 -11.87 -18.06 5.46
CA PRO A 85 -11.72 -17.83 6.89
C PRO A 85 -10.56 -16.89 7.23
N CYS A 86 -9.38 -17.08 6.59
CA CYS A 86 -8.23 -16.20 6.81
C CYS A 86 -8.56 -14.75 6.44
N LEU A 87 -9.19 -14.54 5.28
CA LEU A 87 -9.61 -13.22 4.82
C LEU A 87 -10.63 -12.60 5.76
N SER A 88 -11.57 -13.40 6.28
CA SER A 88 -12.59 -12.93 7.22
C SER A 88 -11.97 -12.43 8.54
N VAL A 89 -10.93 -13.11 9.04
CA VAL A 89 -10.22 -12.69 10.25
C VAL A 89 -9.48 -11.39 10.00
N VAL A 90 -8.69 -11.32 8.93
CA VAL A 90 -7.97 -10.09 8.55
C VAL A 90 -8.94 -8.92 8.34
N GLY A 91 -10.06 -9.16 7.66
CA GLY A 91 -11.09 -8.15 7.44
C GLY A 91 -11.71 -7.64 8.74
N ARG A 92 -12.11 -8.53 9.66
CA ARG A 92 -12.67 -8.13 10.96
C ARG A 92 -11.67 -7.35 11.80
N VAL A 93 -10.41 -7.79 11.86
CA VAL A 93 -9.34 -7.11 12.58
C VAL A 93 -9.09 -5.73 11.97
N SER A 94 -8.99 -5.66 10.65
CA SER A 94 -8.79 -4.40 9.92
C SER A 94 -9.93 -3.42 10.18
N VAL A 95 -11.19 -3.87 10.16
CA VAL A 95 -12.35 -3.02 10.46
C VAL A 95 -12.32 -2.57 11.93
N PHE A 96 -12.07 -3.48 12.87
CA PHE A 96 -12.02 -3.16 14.30
C PHE A 96 -10.97 -2.08 14.62
N PHE A 97 -9.72 -2.30 14.17
CA PHE A 97 -8.65 -1.32 14.40
C PHE A 97 -8.89 -0.01 13.65
N SER A 98 -9.35 -0.07 12.40
CA SER A 98 -9.59 1.14 11.61
C SER A 98 -10.72 1.99 12.18
N LEU A 99 -11.79 1.37 12.70
CA LEU A 99 -12.83 2.09 13.42
C LEU A 99 -12.30 2.73 14.70
N GLY A 100 -11.46 2.02 15.46
CA GLY A 100 -10.77 2.57 16.63
C GLY A 100 -9.95 3.80 16.26
N PHE A 101 -9.07 3.71 15.26
CA PHE A 101 -8.29 4.85 14.78
C PHE A 101 -9.15 5.97 14.22
N TRP A 102 -10.28 5.66 13.59
CA TRP A 102 -11.19 6.67 13.07
C TRP A 102 -11.80 7.51 14.20
N ILE A 103 -12.32 6.86 15.22
CA ILE A 103 -12.97 7.51 16.37
C ILE A 103 -11.96 8.28 17.21
N TYR A 104 -10.78 7.69 17.46
CA TYR A 104 -9.74 8.29 18.31
C TYR A 104 -8.65 9.06 17.54
N SER A 105 -8.92 9.38 16.26
CA SER A 105 -7.94 9.98 15.36
C SER A 105 -7.33 11.27 15.89
N ASP A 106 -8.14 12.16 16.46
CA ASP A 106 -7.67 13.46 16.96
C ASP A 106 -6.84 13.31 18.25
N GLN A 107 -7.20 12.37 19.13
CA GLN A 107 -6.43 12.07 20.34
C GLN A 107 -5.09 11.46 19.98
N VAL A 108 -5.05 10.51 19.04
CA VAL A 108 -3.80 9.90 18.56
C VAL A 108 -2.91 10.95 17.88
N ALA A 109 -3.50 11.86 17.08
CA ALA A 109 -2.75 12.95 16.45
C ALA A 109 -2.12 13.87 17.50
N SER A 110 -2.89 14.23 18.53
CA SER A 110 -2.41 15.08 19.62
C SER A 110 -1.29 14.41 20.44
N PHE A 111 -1.38 13.10 20.66
CA PHE A 111 -0.35 12.32 21.37
C PHE A 111 0.96 12.28 20.58
N MET A 112 0.88 12.23 19.25
CA MET A 112 2.04 12.30 18.35
C MET A 112 2.61 13.73 18.18
N GLY A 113 2.01 14.75 18.80
CA GLY A 113 2.44 16.15 18.65
C GLY A 113 1.90 16.86 17.40
N TYR A 114 0.98 16.23 16.66
CA TYR A 114 0.36 16.78 15.44
C TYR A 114 -1.13 17.09 15.67
N ALA A 115 -1.44 17.79 16.76
CA ALA A 115 -2.81 18.14 17.13
C ALA A 115 -3.57 18.81 15.96
N GLY A 116 -4.82 18.38 15.71
CA GLY A 116 -5.63 18.86 14.59
C GLY A 116 -5.40 18.13 13.26
N GLN A 117 -4.41 17.23 13.17
CA GLN A 117 -4.13 16.43 11.96
C GLN A 117 -4.69 15.00 12.01
N GLY A 118 -5.82 14.79 12.71
CA GLY A 118 -6.45 13.46 12.83
C GLY A 118 -6.85 12.82 11.50
N HIS A 119 -7.08 13.63 10.46
CA HIS A 119 -7.35 13.15 9.10
C HIS A 119 -6.21 12.27 8.54
N LEU A 120 -4.94 12.54 8.87
CA LEU A 120 -3.80 11.73 8.41
C LEU A 120 -3.83 10.32 9.01
N ILE A 121 -4.23 10.19 10.26
CA ILE A 121 -4.39 8.89 10.93
C ILE A 121 -5.55 8.11 10.32
N ARG A 122 -6.64 8.78 9.94
CA ARG A 122 -7.75 8.15 9.22
C ARG A 122 -7.29 7.60 7.87
N TRP A 123 -6.53 8.38 7.11
CA TRP A 123 -5.95 7.92 5.84
C TRP A 123 -5.01 6.74 6.04
N MET A 124 -4.13 6.80 7.05
CA MET A 124 -3.23 5.71 7.38
C MET A 124 -3.97 4.42 7.76
N ALA A 125 -5.01 4.51 8.59
CA ALA A 125 -5.82 3.36 8.99
C ALA A 125 -6.48 2.68 7.77
N LEU A 126 -6.97 3.47 6.81
CA LEU A 126 -7.53 2.94 5.56
C LEU A 126 -6.47 2.26 4.68
N ILE A 127 -5.28 2.85 4.54
CA ILE A 127 -4.16 2.23 3.81
C ILE A 127 -3.83 0.87 4.43
N LEU A 128 -3.66 0.82 5.76
CA LEU A 128 -3.35 -0.40 6.49
C LEU A 128 -4.43 -1.48 6.33
N ALA A 129 -5.70 -1.10 6.35
CA ALA A 129 -6.81 -2.02 6.12
C ALA A 129 -6.74 -2.65 4.73
N LEU A 130 -6.52 -1.84 3.69
CA LEU A 130 -6.42 -2.31 2.31
C LEU A 130 -5.20 -3.21 2.12
N ASP A 131 -4.05 -2.81 2.65
CA ASP A 131 -2.79 -3.56 2.54
C ASP A 131 -2.89 -4.92 3.24
N ALA A 132 -3.49 -4.97 4.43
CA ALA A 132 -3.70 -6.20 5.17
C ALA A 132 -4.63 -7.16 4.42
N VAL A 133 -5.76 -6.67 3.90
CA VAL A 133 -6.67 -7.45 3.06
C VAL A 133 -5.95 -8.00 1.82
N MET A 134 -5.06 -7.22 1.21
CA MET A 134 -4.28 -7.63 0.04
C MET A 134 -3.14 -8.60 0.34
N ALA A 135 -2.66 -8.68 1.59
CA ALA A 135 -1.59 -9.61 1.99
C ALA A 135 -1.96 -11.07 1.68
N LEU A 136 -3.22 -11.45 1.88
CA LEU A 136 -3.69 -12.82 1.67
C LEU A 136 -3.82 -13.21 0.18
N PRO A 137 -4.47 -12.42 -0.71
CA PRO A 137 -4.42 -12.65 -2.15
C PRO A 137 -2.98 -12.74 -2.70
N PHE A 138 -2.07 -11.91 -2.19
CA PHE A 138 -0.65 -12.00 -2.56
C PHE A 138 0.01 -13.30 -2.08
N ALA A 139 -0.32 -13.79 -0.88
CA ALA A 139 0.11 -15.11 -0.43
C ALA A 139 -0.44 -16.24 -1.32
N LYS A 140 -1.71 -16.15 -1.76
CA LYS A 140 -2.33 -17.09 -2.71
C LYS A 140 -1.62 -17.11 -4.06
N LEU A 141 -1.29 -15.95 -4.63
CA LEU A 141 -0.54 -15.88 -5.90
C LEU A 141 0.86 -16.50 -5.78
N ARG A 142 1.53 -16.30 -4.64
CA ARG A 142 2.83 -16.91 -4.34
C ARG A 142 2.73 -18.44 -4.30
N LEU A 143 1.76 -18.99 -3.58
CA LEU A 143 1.51 -20.44 -3.50
C LEU A 143 1.19 -21.07 -4.87
N GLN A 144 0.41 -20.37 -5.69
CA GLN A 144 0.06 -20.86 -7.04
C GLN A 144 1.22 -20.74 -8.04
N GLY A 145 2.37 -20.18 -7.65
CA GLY A 145 3.51 -19.97 -8.54
C GLY A 145 3.24 -18.93 -9.64
N ARG A 146 2.23 -18.05 -9.46
CA ARG A 146 1.84 -17.02 -10.43
C ARG A 146 2.71 -15.76 -10.28
N ALA A 147 4.03 -15.94 -10.39
CA ALA A 147 5.04 -14.91 -10.12
C ALA A 147 4.87 -13.64 -10.95
N THR A 148 4.54 -13.80 -12.25
CA THR A 148 4.32 -12.67 -13.16
C THR A 148 3.14 -11.81 -12.75
N ARG A 149 2.03 -12.41 -12.31
CA ARG A 149 0.85 -11.67 -11.83
C ARG A 149 1.15 -10.94 -10.52
N PHE A 150 1.86 -11.58 -9.59
CA PHE A 150 2.29 -10.95 -8.35
C PHE A 150 3.18 -9.73 -8.62
N ALA A 151 4.20 -9.90 -9.47
CA ALA A 151 5.12 -8.83 -9.85
C ALA A 151 4.39 -7.69 -10.55
N ALA A 152 3.50 -7.98 -11.51
CA ALA A 152 2.71 -6.98 -12.21
C ALA A 152 1.86 -6.15 -11.24
N LEU A 153 1.11 -6.79 -10.33
CA LEU A 153 0.29 -6.07 -9.35
C LEU A 153 1.14 -5.19 -8.42
N ARG A 154 2.26 -5.71 -7.89
CA ARG A 154 3.16 -4.92 -7.05
C ARG A 154 3.75 -3.72 -7.80
N LEU A 155 4.23 -3.94 -9.03
CA LEU A 155 4.82 -2.88 -9.84
C LEU A 155 3.76 -1.84 -10.26
N THR A 156 2.54 -2.26 -10.57
CA THR A 156 1.43 -1.33 -10.83
C THR A 156 1.13 -0.47 -9.61
N ASN A 157 1.05 -1.06 -8.41
CA ASN A 157 0.82 -0.30 -7.18
C ASN A 157 1.95 0.72 -6.93
N ILE A 158 3.20 0.29 -7.02
CA ILE A 158 4.35 1.20 -6.85
C ILE A 158 4.36 2.30 -7.91
N GLY A 159 4.08 1.94 -9.18
CA GLY A 159 3.98 2.91 -10.28
C GLY A 159 2.84 3.90 -10.09
N LEU A 160 1.70 3.46 -9.57
CA LEU A 160 0.58 4.34 -9.21
C LEU A 160 0.96 5.27 -8.06
N THR A 161 1.57 4.75 -6.99
CA THR A 161 2.02 5.57 -5.85
C THR A 161 3.00 6.64 -6.33
N ILE A 162 4.03 6.26 -7.09
CA ILE A 162 5.03 7.21 -7.61
C ILE A 162 4.40 8.19 -8.60
N GLY A 163 3.61 7.71 -9.56
CA GLY A 163 2.97 8.55 -10.57
C GLY A 163 2.04 9.58 -9.95
N LEU A 164 1.24 9.18 -8.95
CA LEU A 164 0.37 10.09 -8.21
C LEU A 164 1.16 11.07 -7.34
N ASN A 165 2.24 10.62 -6.69
CA ASN A 165 3.13 11.52 -5.95
C ASN A 165 3.76 12.57 -6.87
N LEU A 166 4.29 12.18 -8.04
CA LEU A 166 4.81 13.12 -9.03
C LEU A 166 3.72 14.07 -9.55
N ALA A 167 2.51 13.55 -9.78
CA ALA A 167 1.38 14.36 -10.23
C ALA A 167 1.01 15.43 -9.20
N PHE A 168 0.82 15.04 -7.93
CA PHE A 168 0.44 15.97 -6.87
C PHE A 168 1.57 16.91 -6.46
N LEU A 169 2.81 16.45 -6.41
CA LEU A 169 3.93 17.24 -5.88
C LEU A 169 4.64 18.10 -6.94
N LEU A 170 4.62 17.72 -8.22
CA LEU A 170 5.31 18.46 -9.29
C LEU A 170 4.35 19.01 -10.34
N LEU A 171 3.47 18.16 -10.87
CA LEU A 171 2.64 18.51 -12.02
C LEU A 171 1.56 19.55 -11.67
N VAL A 172 0.91 19.43 -10.51
CA VAL A 172 -0.09 20.40 -10.06
C VAL A 172 0.53 21.79 -9.80
N PRO A 173 1.63 21.95 -9.04
CA PRO A 173 2.30 23.24 -8.89
C PRO A 173 2.79 23.84 -10.22
N TRP A 174 3.35 23.01 -11.10
CA TRP A 174 3.88 23.46 -12.39
C TRP A 174 2.77 23.95 -13.35
N LEU A 175 1.63 23.27 -13.38
CA LEU A 175 0.47 23.70 -14.18
C LEU A 175 -0.16 24.98 -13.64
N GLY A 176 -0.20 25.15 -12.32
CA GLY A 176 -0.75 26.35 -11.70
C GLY A 176 0.02 27.63 -12.02
N GLN A 177 1.34 27.54 -12.15
CA GLN A 177 2.17 28.68 -12.59
C GLN A 177 1.93 29.08 -14.05
N ARG A 178 1.35 28.20 -14.88
CA ARG A 178 1.10 28.43 -16.31
C ARG A 178 -0.37 28.74 -16.63
N GLY A 179 -1.23 28.92 -15.62
CA GLY A 179 -2.66 29.18 -15.82
C GLY A 179 -3.46 27.96 -16.29
N GLY A 180 -2.88 26.76 -16.25
CA GLY A 180 -3.58 25.52 -16.56
C GLY A 180 -4.36 24.99 -15.37
N TRP A 181 -5.64 24.65 -15.59
CA TRP A 181 -6.53 23.97 -14.63
C TRP A 181 -6.78 24.73 -13.31
N ALA A 182 -7.36 25.92 -13.39
CA ALA A 182 -7.75 26.76 -12.25
C ALA A 182 -8.58 26.02 -11.17
N ALA A 183 -9.33 24.98 -11.55
CA ALA A 183 -10.07 24.16 -10.61
C ALA A 183 -9.15 23.37 -9.66
N PHE A 184 -8.06 22.77 -10.16
CA PHE A 184 -7.15 21.98 -9.33
C PHE A 184 -6.24 22.84 -8.46
N THR A 185 -5.82 24.00 -8.96
CA THR A 185 -5.00 24.95 -8.19
C THR A 185 -5.78 25.60 -7.05
N ALA A 186 -7.10 25.74 -7.18
CA ALA A 186 -7.96 26.25 -6.11
C ALA A 186 -8.11 25.27 -4.94
N PHE A 187 -7.97 23.96 -5.19
CA PHE A 187 -7.99 22.91 -4.16
C PHE A 187 -6.59 22.49 -3.70
N TYR A 188 -5.54 22.99 -4.34
CA TYR A 188 -4.16 22.64 -4.01
C TYR A 188 -3.61 23.58 -2.95
N ASP A 189 -3.46 23.05 -1.73
CA ASP A 189 -2.84 23.77 -0.62
C ASP A 189 -1.41 23.23 -0.42
N PRO A 190 -0.36 24.05 -0.64
CA PRO A 190 1.02 23.66 -0.38
C PRO A 190 1.27 23.21 1.07
N ALA A 191 0.43 23.59 2.03
CA ALA A 191 0.53 23.12 3.41
C ALA A 191 0.09 21.65 3.60
N ARG A 192 -0.61 21.05 2.61
CA ARG A 192 -1.17 19.68 2.69
C ARG A 192 -0.40 18.65 1.89
N GLN A 193 0.86 18.93 1.55
CA GLN A 193 1.72 18.00 0.79
C GLN A 193 1.78 16.59 1.42
N VAL A 194 1.82 16.50 2.75
CA VAL A 194 1.78 15.23 3.50
C VAL A 194 0.50 14.43 3.22
N GLU A 195 -0.65 15.11 3.19
CA GLU A 195 -1.94 14.48 2.92
C GLU A 195 -1.96 13.91 1.49
N TYR A 196 -1.41 14.62 0.51
CA TYR A 196 -1.34 14.15 -0.87
C TYR A 196 -0.48 12.89 -1.02
N VAL A 197 0.61 12.75 -0.26
CA VAL A 197 1.42 11.51 -0.26
C VAL A 197 0.61 10.33 0.26
N LEU A 198 -0.14 10.51 1.36
CA LEU A 198 -1.00 9.47 1.91
C LEU A 198 -2.16 9.14 0.97
N LEU A 199 -2.79 10.13 0.35
CA LEU A 199 -3.85 9.92 -0.63
C LEU A 199 -3.35 9.19 -1.88
N ALA A 200 -2.16 9.52 -2.38
CA ALA A 200 -1.53 8.80 -3.49
C ALA A 200 -1.36 7.31 -3.15
N ASN A 201 -0.88 7.01 -1.95
CA ASN A 201 -0.73 5.63 -1.51
C ASN A 201 -2.08 4.94 -1.29
N LEU A 202 -3.05 5.63 -0.70
CA LEU A 202 -4.41 5.12 -0.49
C LEU A 202 -5.09 4.73 -1.80
N VAL A 203 -5.02 5.60 -2.81
CA VAL A 203 -5.57 5.33 -4.15
C VAL A 203 -4.86 4.12 -4.76
N ALA A 204 -3.52 4.07 -4.69
CA ALA A 204 -2.77 2.93 -5.20
C ALA A 204 -3.15 1.61 -4.51
N SER A 205 -3.34 1.61 -3.20
CA SER A 205 -3.78 0.43 -2.42
C SER A 205 -5.24 0.07 -2.71
N ALA A 206 -6.12 1.04 -2.98
CA ALA A 206 -7.53 0.80 -3.32
C ALA A 206 -7.72 0.20 -4.72
N VAL A 207 -6.84 0.55 -5.67
CA VAL A 207 -6.88 0.01 -7.05
C VAL A 207 -6.50 -1.47 -7.10
N LEU A 208 -5.62 -1.93 -6.20
CA LEU A 208 -5.13 -3.31 -6.18
C LEU A 208 -6.23 -4.39 -6.09
N PRO A 209 -7.18 -4.33 -5.12
CA PRO A 209 -8.30 -5.26 -5.06
C PRO A 209 -9.14 -5.29 -6.35
N LEU A 210 -9.34 -4.15 -7.00
CA LEU A 210 -10.13 -4.03 -8.23
C LEU A 210 -9.44 -4.75 -9.39
N LEU A 211 -8.13 -4.54 -9.56
CA LEU A 211 -7.33 -5.21 -10.58
C LEU A 211 -7.28 -6.74 -10.36
N LEU A 212 -7.26 -7.17 -9.10
CA LEU A 212 -7.27 -8.59 -8.75
C LEU A 212 -8.63 -9.25 -9.07
N ARG A 213 -9.74 -8.55 -8.86
CA ARG A 213 -11.11 -9.02 -9.15
C ARG A 213 -11.34 -9.22 -10.65
N GLN A 214 -10.87 -8.31 -11.50
CA GLN A 214 -11.15 -8.34 -12.94
C GLN A 214 -10.52 -9.53 -13.68
N ARG A 215 -9.49 -10.19 -13.11
CA ARG A 215 -8.71 -11.22 -13.81
C ARG A 215 -8.68 -12.59 -13.14
N THR A 216 -9.52 -12.80 -12.12
CA THR A 216 -9.66 -14.06 -11.38
C THR A 216 -10.87 -14.91 -11.80
N TRP A 217 -11.71 -14.40 -12.72
CA TRP A 217 -12.93 -15.06 -13.22
C TRP A 217 -13.05 -15.09 -14.75
N GLY A 218 -11.95 -14.88 -15.47
CA GLY A 218 -11.92 -14.98 -16.93
C GLY A 218 -10.86 -15.98 -17.38
N GLY A 219 -11.32 -17.15 -17.82
CA GLY A 219 -10.57 -18.17 -18.59
C GLY A 219 -9.66 -19.07 -17.77
#